data_AF-A0A927SEV7-F1
#
_entry.id   AF-A0A927SEV7-F1
#
_cell.length_a   1.000
_cell.length_b   1.000
_cell.length_c   1.000
_cell.angle_alpha   90.00
_cell.angle_beta   90.00
_cell.angle_gamma   90.00
#
_symmetry.space_group_name_H-M   'P 1'
#
loop_
_entity.id
_entity.type
_entity.pdbx_description
1 polymer ?
#
loop_
_entity_poly.entity_id
_entity_poly.type
_entity_poly.pdbx_seq_one_letter_code
_entity_poly.pdbx_strand_id
1 'polypeptide(L)'
;MQITVEMIETKEFKTKPRGYDPQEVDEFLDAICDEMVRQMDEIAALKQQLAAAKAARPVVEAPTQQIRPIMHTSMPVHTPAPVAQPVAEKNVPDSDFREILEMAQKVKRETIAAAEAKAEEIVTKAREEATAKLENLDVEKETLTKQVAALKAAAAEYRAKFESLLQAQQEAIEKASDLF
;
A
#
# COMPACT_ATOMS: atom_id res chain seq x y z
N MET A 1 -8.00 -3.08 -24.51
CA MET A 1 -6.81 -3.90 -24.22
C MET A 1 -6.39 -3.59 -22.80
N GLN A 2 -6.16 -4.60 -21.98
CA GLN A 2 -5.61 -4.42 -20.63
C GLN A 2 -4.09 -4.57 -20.72
N ILE A 3 -3.38 -3.58 -20.20
CA ILE A 3 -1.94 -3.67 -19.97
C ILE A 3 -1.79 -4.44 -18.65
N THR A 4 -0.91 -5.43 -18.63
CA THR A 4 -0.54 -6.20 -17.43
C THR A 4 0.87 -5.82 -17.00
N VAL A 5 1.20 -6.07 -15.73
CA VAL A 5 2.55 -5.84 -15.19
C VAL A 5 3.61 -6.60 -16.00
N GLU A 6 3.38 -7.89 -16.26
CA GLU A 6 4.24 -8.72 -17.12
C GLU A 6 4.41 -8.16 -18.55
N MET A 7 3.39 -7.46 -19.07
CA MET A 7 3.47 -6.83 -20.39
C MET A 7 4.31 -5.55 -20.38
N ILE A 8 4.43 -4.87 -19.24
CA ILE A 8 5.30 -3.71 -19.06
C ILE A 8 6.75 -4.19 -18.92
N GLU A 9 6.99 -5.23 -18.11
CA GLU A 9 8.33 -5.81 -17.89
C GLU A 9 8.97 -6.35 -19.19
N THR A 10 8.16 -6.95 -20.07
CA THR A 10 8.64 -7.50 -21.34
C THR A 10 8.66 -6.48 -22.49
N LYS A 11 8.33 -5.20 -22.20
CA LYS A 11 8.18 -4.18 -23.23
C LYS A 11 9.51 -3.54 -23.59
N GLU A 12 9.93 -3.72 -24.84
CA GLU A 12 11.08 -2.99 -25.40
C GLU A 12 10.66 -1.79 -26.26
N PHE A 13 11.33 -0.66 -26.04
CA PHE A 13 11.13 0.57 -26.81
C PHE A 13 12.31 0.82 -27.75
N LYS A 14 12.01 1.41 -28.93
CA LYS A 14 13.04 1.81 -29.89
C LYS A 14 13.71 3.12 -29.44
N THR A 15 15.03 3.15 -29.40
CA THR A 15 15.80 4.36 -29.05
C THR A 15 15.91 5.33 -30.24
N LYS A 16 15.85 6.63 -29.96
CA LYS A 16 16.01 7.72 -30.94
C LYS A 16 16.91 8.83 -30.35
N PRO A 17 17.65 9.60 -31.17
CA PRO A 17 18.65 10.58 -30.71
C PRO A 17 18.09 11.80 -29.95
N ARG A 18 16.77 11.97 -29.87
CA ARG A 18 16.08 12.94 -29.00
C ARG A 18 14.93 12.27 -28.24
N GLY A 19 15.15 11.03 -27.80
CA GLY A 19 14.21 10.26 -27.01
C GLY A 19 14.27 10.62 -25.52
N TYR A 20 13.36 10.02 -24.75
CA TYR A 20 13.43 10.01 -23.29
C TYR A 20 14.67 9.23 -22.83
N ASP A 21 15.15 9.56 -21.63
CA ASP A 21 16.21 8.79 -20.98
C ASP A 21 15.69 7.39 -20.66
N PRO A 22 16.31 6.31 -21.17
CA PRO A 22 15.89 4.95 -20.87
C PRO A 22 15.81 4.67 -19.37
N GLN A 23 16.71 5.23 -18.58
CA GLN A 23 16.81 4.93 -17.15
C GLN A 23 15.68 5.60 -16.35
N GLU A 24 15.31 6.83 -16.71
CA GLU A 24 14.15 7.53 -16.14
C GLU A 24 12.82 6.86 -16.54
N VAL A 25 12.75 6.36 -17.77
CA VAL A 25 11.59 5.60 -18.25
C VAL A 25 11.43 4.30 -17.47
N ASP A 26 12.51 3.55 -17.25
CA ASP A 26 12.47 2.30 -16.50
C ASP A 26 12.04 2.53 -15.04
N GLU A 27 12.60 3.54 -14.35
CA GLU A 27 12.20 3.89 -12.98
C GLU A 27 10.71 4.30 -12.88
N PHE A 28 10.20 5.00 -13.90
CA PHE A 28 8.78 5.34 -13.97
C PHE A 28 7.88 4.13 -14.27
N LEU A 29 8.35 3.19 -15.10
CA LEU A 29 7.62 1.96 -15.39
C LEU A 29 7.57 1.03 -14.17
N ASP A 30 8.64 0.96 -13.37
CA ASP A 30 8.65 0.23 -12.09
C ASP A 30 7.62 0.82 -11.12
N ALA A 31 7.57 2.15 -10.98
CA ALA A 31 6.57 2.80 -10.13
C ALA A 31 5.11 2.56 -10.60
N ILE A 32 4.89 2.46 -11.92
CA ILE A 32 3.58 2.09 -12.47
C ILE A 32 3.24 0.64 -12.14
N CYS A 33 4.21 -0.28 -12.27
CA CYS A 33 4.02 -1.69 -11.93
C CYS A 33 3.63 -1.86 -10.45
N ASP A 34 4.32 -1.19 -9.54
CA ASP A 34 4.02 -1.21 -8.10
C ASP A 34 2.60 -0.70 -7.79
N GLU A 35 2.22 0.45 -8.38
CA GLU A 35 0.90 1.02 -8.18
C GLU A 35 -0.21 0.13 -8.78
N MET A 36 0.04 -0.51 -9.92
CA MET A 36 -0.91 -1.46 -10.52
C MET A 36 -1.14 -2.68 -9.63
N VAL A 37 -0.08 -3.26 -9.06
CA VAL A 37 -0.20 -4.37 -8.10
C VAL A 37 -1.01 -3.94 -6.89
N ARG A 38 -0.69 -2.78 -6.31
CA ARG A 38 -1.42 -2.21 -5.17
C ARG A 38 -2.91 -2.03 -5.47
N GLN A 39 -3.26 -1.49 -6.63
CA GLN A 39 -4.66 -1.32 -7.03
C GLN A 39 -5.38 -2.65 -7.25
N MET A 40 -4.69 -3.66 -7.80
CA MET A 40 -5.25 -5.00 -7.95
C MET A 40 -5.54 -5.64 -6.60
N ASP A 41 -4.63 -5.51 -5.64
CA ASP A 41 -4.79 -6.01 -4.27
C ASP A 41 -5.93 -5.27 -3.54
N GLU A 42 -6.02 -3.96 -3.68
CA GLU A 42 -7.11 -3.16 -3.11
C GLU A 42 -8.48 -3.57 -3.69
N ILE A 43 -8.57 -3.76 -5.01
CA ILE A 43 -9.79 -4.23 -5.67
C ILE A 43 -10.15 -5.64 -5.17
N ALA A 44 -9.17 -6.53 -5.02
CA ALA A 44 -9.40 -7.88 -4.50
C ALA A 44 -9.92 -7.83 -3.06
N ALA A 45 -9.30 -7.03 -2.19
CA ALA A 45 -9.70 -6.84 -0.81
C ALA A 45 -11.11 -6.25 -0.70
N LEU A 46 -11.44 -5.21 -1.47
CA LEU A 46 -12.77 -4.60 -1.49
C LEU A 46 -13.84 -5.58 -1.99
N LYS A 47 -13.54 -6.38 -3.02
CA LYS A 47 -14.45 -7.43 -3.49
C LYS A 47 -14.69 -8.50 -2.43
N GLN A 48 -13.65 -8.90 -1.71
CA GLN A 48 -13.76 -9.86 -0.61
C GLN A 48 -14.58 -9.28 0.56
N GLN A 49 -14.37 -8.02 0.92
CA GLN A 49 -15.16 -7.32 1.94
C GLN A 49 -16.64 -7.21 1.53
N LEU A 50 -16.92 -6.87 0.27
CA LEU A 50 -18.30 -6.85 -0.25
C LEU A 50 -18.95 -8.23 -0.23
N ALA A 51 -18.20 -9.29 -0.58
CA ALA A 51 -18.70 -10.66 -0.51
C ALA A 51 -18.99 -11.08 0.94
N ALA A 52 -18.09 -10.77 1.87
CA ALA A 52 -18.27 -11.04 3.30
C ALA A 52 -19.44 -10.25 3.90
N ALA A 53 -19.58 -8.97 3.57
CA ALA A 53 -20.69 -8.13 4.01
C ALA A 53 -22.05 -8.60 3.45
N LYS A 54 -22.06 -9.09 2.20
CA LYS A 54 -23.26 -9.72 1.60
C LYS A 54 -23.59 -11.06 2.26
N ALA A 55 -22.60 -11.85 2.66
CA ALA A 55 -22.80 -13.12 3.35
C ALA A 55 -23.17 -12.95 4.84
N ALA A 56 -22.70 -11.88 5.49
CA ALA A 56 -22.99 -11.54 6.88
C ALA A 56 -24.33 -10.80 7.07
N ARG A 57 -25.01 -10.39 5.98
CA ARG A 57 -26.42 -9.98 6.06
C ARG A 57 -27.27 -11.25 6.20
N PRO A 58 -27.95 -11.46 7.33
CA PRO A 58 -28.93 -12.53 7.42
C PRO A 58 -30.06 -12.23 6.44
N VAL A 59 -30.40 -13.23 5.64
CA VAL A 59 -31.60 -13.26 4.82
C VAL A 59 -32.79 -13.10 5.76
N VAL A 60 -33.38 -11.92 5.81
CA VAL A 60 -34.82 -11.84 6.12
C VAL A 60 -35.50 -12.33 4.85
N GLU A 61 -36.02 -13.55 4.90
CA GLU A 61 -36.77 -14.17 3.82
C GLU A 61 -37.94 -13.26 3.41
N ALA A 62 -37.87 -12.71 2.20
CA ALA A 62 -39.04 -12.28 1.45
C ALA A 62 -39.31 -13.38 0.39
N PRO A 63 -40.54 -13.93 0.32
CA PRO A 63 -40.81 -15.18 -0.37
C PRO A 63 -40.61 -15.09 -1.89
N THR A 64 -40.00 -16.14 -2.41
CA THR A 64 -39.78 -16.45 -3.82
C THR A 64 -41.09 -16.50 -4.61
N GLN A 65 -41.34 -15.49 -5.45
CA GLN A 65 -42.28 -15.63 -6.57
C GLN A 65 -41.57 -16.27 -7.77
N GLN A 66 -41.95 -17.51 -8.03
CA GLN A 66 -41.62 -18.26 -9.24
C GLN A 66 -42.15 -17.51 -10.48
N ILE A 67 -41.23 -17.03 -11.31
CA ILE A 67 -41.54 -16.50 -12.63
C ILE A 67 -41.63 -17.68 -13.61
N ARG A 68 -42.85 -18.01 -14.05
CA ARG A 68 -43.07 -18.80 -15.28
C ARG A 68 -42.88 -17.88 -16.49
N PRO A 69 -42.23 -18.34 -17.57
CA PRO A 69 -42.04 -17.53 -18.76
C PRO A 69 -43.30 -17.58 -19.64
N ILE A 70 -43.93 -16.42 -19.83
CA ILE A 70 -44.86 -16.22 -20.96
C ILE A 70 -44.23 -15.17 -21.86
N MET A 71 -43.83 -15.65 -23.03
CA MET A 71 -43.47 -14.86 -24.20
C MET A 71 -44.57 -13.83 -24.51
N HIS A 72 -44.22 -12.61 -24.92
CA HIS A 72 -44.79 -11.91 -26.08
C HIS A 72 -44.30 -10.45 -26.11
N THR A 73 -43.39 -10.22 -27.05
CA THR A 73 -43.29 -9.10 -28.01
C THR A 73 -44.08 -7.82 -27.71
N SER A 74 -43.37 -6.71 -27.55
CA SER A 74 -43.38 -5.51 -28.42
C SER A 74 -43.01 -4.22 -27.64
N MET A 75 -41.90 -3.60 -28.04
CA MET A 75 -41.73 -2.13 -27.95
C MET A 75 -42.73 -1.47 -28.91
N PRO A 76 -43.06 -0.14 -28.91
CA PRO A 76 -42.22 0.98 -28.44
C PRO A 76 -42.99 2.24 -27.89
N VAL A 77 -42.23 3.33 -27.67
CA VAL A 77 -42.58 4.78 -27.80
C VAL A 77 -42.75 5.64 -26.52
N HIS A 78 -41.71 6.47 -26.30
CA HIS A 78 -41.62 7.89 -25.87
C HIS A 78 -42.69 8.65 -25.01
N THR A 79 -42.11 9.39 -24.03
CA THR A 79 -42.41 10.77 -23.51
C THR A 79 -43.63 11.01 -22.59
N PRO A 80 -43.69 12.13 -21.82
CA PRO A 80 -42.82 12.66 -20.76
C PRO A 80 -43.58 12.83 -19.40
N ALA A 81 -42.90 13.31 -18.35
CA ALA A 81 -43.45 13.61 -17.00
C ALA A 81 -44.76 14.44 -17.01
N PRO A 82 -45.69 14.24 -16.05
CA PRO A 82 -45.68 14.92 -14.73
C PRO A 82 -46.21 13.98 -13.60
N VAL A 83 -46.24 14.22 -12.29
CA VAL A 83 -46.44 15.39 -11.45
C VAL A 83 -45.93 15.00 -10.04
N ALA A 84 -45.30 15.94 -9.34
CA ALA A 84 -45.09 15.84 -7.90
C ALA A 84 -46.45 15.76 -7.17
N GLN A 85 -46.60 14.81 -6.24
CA GLN A 85 -47.64 14.83 -5.23
C GLN A 85 -46.97 14.81 -3.84
N PRO A 86 -47.33 15.73 -2.93
CA PRO A 86 -46.78 15.78 -1.59
C PRO A 86 -47.44 14.70 -0.74
N VAL A 87 -46.67 13.73 -0.26
CA VAL A 87 -47.16 12.74 0.70
C VAL A 87 -47.17 13.34 2.10
N ALA A 88 -48.38 13.78 2.49
CA ALA A 88 -48.98 13.68 3.82
C ALA A 88 -48.07 13.84 5.04
N GLU A 89 -48.15 15.02 5.66
CA GLU A 89 -47.89 15.23 7.09
C GLU A 89 -48.76 14.27 7.91
N LYS A 90 -48.12 13.21 8.42
CA LYS A 90 -48.67 12.41 9.50
C LYS A 90 -48.12 13.02 10.79
N ASN A 91 -48.99 13.69 11.55
CA ASN A 91 -48.69 14.20 12.89
C ASN A 91 -48.06 13.09 13.74
N VAL A 92 -46.73 13.15 13.90
CA VAL A 92 -45.99 12.36 14.87
C VAL A 92 -46.26 13.01 16.23
N PRO A 93 -46.67 12.25 17.26
CA PRO A 93 -46.82 12.82 18.60
C PRO A 93 -45.51 13.51 19.01
N ASP A 94 -45.55 14.73 19.54
CA ASP A 94 -44.36 15.49 19.97
C ASP A 94 -43.45 14.71 20.95
N SER A 95 -44.00 13.70 21.63
CA SER A 95 -43.27 12.75 22.48
C SER A 95 -42.28 11.88 21.69
N ASP A 96 -42.70 11.30 20.57
CA ASP A 96 -41.89 10.38 19.76
C ASP A 96 -40.75 11.14 19.08
N PHE A 97 -40.97 12.41 18.72
CA PHE A 97 -39.93 13.27 18.14
C PHE A 97 -38.81 13.59 19.15
N ARG A 98 -39.13 13.79 20.43
CA ARG A 98 -38.14 14.03 21.49
C ARG A 98 -37.29 12.79 21.76
N GLU A 99 -37.91 11.61 21.79
CA GLU A 99 -37.20 10.34 21.97
C GLU A 99 -36.25 10.05 20.79
N ILE A 100 -36.71 10.28 19.55
CA ILE A 100 -35.86 10.13 18.35
C ILE A 100 -34.68 11.12 18.39
N LEU A 101 -34.91 12.37 18.83
CA LEU A 101 -33.85 13.36 18.94
C LEU A 101 -32.82 12.99 20.02
N GLU A 102 -33.26 12.43 21.15
CA GLU A 102 -32.38 11.95 22.22
C GLU A 102 -31.54 10.74 21.77
N MET A 103 -32.17 9.77 21.08
CA MET A 103 -31.46 8.66 20.45
C MET A 103 -30.45 9.15 19.41
N ALA A 104 -30.82 10.10 18.56
CA ALA A 104 -29.91 10.67 17.57
C ALA A 104 -28.72 11.38 18.23
N GLN A 105 -28.94 12.12 19.33
CA GLN A 105 -27.86 12.73 20.11
C GLN A 105 -26.95 11.69 20.76
N LYS A 106 -27.52 10.60 21.29
CA LYS A 106 -26.75 9.50 21.88
C LYS A 106 -25.88 8.82 20.83
N VAL A 107 -26.45 8.45 19.69
CA VAL A 107 -25.71 7.86 18.55
C VAL A 107 -24.62 8.81 18.06
N LYS A 108 -24.88 10.13 18.00
CA LYS A 108 -23.85 11.11 17.67
C LYS A 108 -22.69 11.10 18.67
N ARG A 109 -22.97 11.09 19.99
CA ARG A 109 -21.91 11.05 21.01
C ARG A 109 -21.13 9.74 20.94
N GLU A 110 -21.81 8.61 20.78
CA GLU A 110 -21.19 7.29 20.66
C GLU A 110 -20.32 7.19 19.41
N THR A 111 -20.76 7.73 18.27
CA THR A 111 -19.97 7.75 17.04
C THR A 111 -18.74 8.65 17.13
N ILE A 112 -18.86 9.81 17.77
CA ILE A 112 -17.71 10.69 18.03
C ILE A 112 -16.71 9.99 18.97
N ALA A 113 -17.18 9.45 20.09
CA ALA A 113 -16.32 8.74 21.04
C ALA A 113 -15.64 7.51 20.40
N ALA A 114 -16.37 6.75 19.58
CA ALA A 114 -15.81 5.62 18.85
C ALA A 114 -14.80 6.05 17.77
N ALA A 115 -15.01 7.19 17.12
CA ALA A 115 -14.06 7.76 16.17
C ALA A 115 -12.79 8.25 16.86
N GLU A 116 -12.92 8.93 18.00
CA GLU A 116 -11.80 9.39 18.82
C GLU A 116 -10.98 8.22 19.34
N ALA A 117 -11.62 7.19 19.91
CA ALA A 117 -10.93 5.99 20.37
C ALA A 117 -10.13 5.28 19.25
N LYS A 118 -10.73 5.17 18.05
CA LYS A 118 -10.03 4.61 16.89
C LYS A 118 -8.87 5.49 16.41
N ALA A 119 -9.05 6.81 16.44
CA ALA A 119 -7.99 7.75 16.07
C ALA A 119 -6.81 7.65 17.04
N GLU A 120 -7.09 7.58 18.35
CA GLU A 120 -6.07 7.35 19.37
C GLU A 120 -5.35 6.02 19.16
N GLU A 121 -6.08 4.92 18.91
CA GLU A 121 -5.49 3.61 18.62
C GLU A 121 -4.58 3.62 17.38
N ILE A 122 -4.99 4.31 16.31
CA ILE A 122 -4.16 4.45 15.10
C ILE A 122 -2.89 5.24 15.41
N VAL A 123 -3.01 6.33 16.17
CA VAL A 123 -1.86 7.17 16.54
C VAL A 123 -0.90 6.42 17.47
N THR A 124 -1.41 5.64 18.43
CA THR A 124 -0.55 4.84 19.31
C THR A 124 0.17 3.76 18.53
N LYS A 125 -0.52 2.98 17.70
CA LYS A 125 0.12 1.96 16.84
C LYS A 125 1.15 2.57 15.90
N ALA A 126 0.82 3.68 15.23
CA ALA A 126 1.77 4.35 14.35
C ALA A 126 3.01 4.85 15.09
N ARG A 127 2.86 5.35 16.33
CA ARG A 127 3.99 5.75 17.18
C ARG A 127 4.82 4.56 17.64
N GLU A 128 4.19 3.46 18.05
CA GLU A 128 4.88 2.23 18.44
C GLU A 128 5.69 1.66 17.27
N GLU A 129 5.09 1.56 16.08
CA GLU A 129 5.78 1.11 14.87
C GLU A 129 6.92 2.04 14.47
N ALA A 130 6.73 3.36 14.56
CA ALA A 130 7.78 4.33 14.27
C ALA A 130 8.95 4.20 15.25
N THR A 131 8.65 4.01 16.54
CA THR A 131 9.68 3.84 17.57
C THR A 131 10.45 2.54 17.36
N ALA A 132 9.75 1.43 17.12
CA ALA A 132 10.39 0.14 16.81
C ALA A 132 11.27 0.20 15.55
N LYS A 133 10.83 0.92 14.51
CA LYS A 133 11.64 1.13 13.30
C LYS A 133 12.89 1.96 13.58
N LEU A 134 12.79 3.01 14.39
CA LEU A 134 13.95 3.83 14.78
C LEU A 134 14.95 3.01 15.59
N GLU A 135 14.50 2.20 16.56
CA GLU A 135 15.37 1.32 17.34
C GLU A 135 16.09 0.30 16.46
N ASN A 136 15.39 -0.33 15.52
CA ASN A 136 16.01 -1.25 14.56
C ASN A 136 17.05 -0.56 13.68
N LEU A 137 16.73 0.64 13.16
CA LEU A 137 17.67 1.43 12.35
C LEU A 137 18.91 1.85 13.16
N ASP A 138 18.75 2.17 14.45
CA ASP A 138 19.88 2.50 15.32
C ASP A 138 20.80 1.29 15.54
N VAL A 139 20.23 0.10 15.76
CA VAL A 139 20.98 -1.16 15.88
C VAL A 139 21.71 -1.50 14.58
N GLU A 140 21.04 -1.36 13.43
CA GLU A 140 21.67 -1.56 12.12
C GLU A 140 22.79 -0.56 11.90
N LYS A 141 22.58 0.72 12.20
CA LYS A 141 23.60 1.76 12.07
C LYS A 141 24.81 1.49 12.94
N GLU A 142 24.61 1.05 14.19
CA GLU A 142 25.71 0.65 15.07
C GLU A 142 26.46 -0.57 14.51
N THR A 143 25.72 -1.55 13.99
CA THR A 143 26.26 -2.77 13.38
C THR A 143 27.09 -2.45 12.14
N LEU A 144 26.55 -1.66 11.20
CA LEU A 144 27.29 -1.20 10.03
C LEU A 144 28.52 -0.38 10.43
N THR A 145 28.41 0.49 11.44
CA THR A 145 29.55 1.27 11.94
C THR A 145 30.67 0.35 12.43
N LYS A 146 30.34 -0.70 13.19
CA LYS A 146 31.29 -1.72 13.63
C LYS A 146 31.92 -2.48 12.46
N GLN A 147 31.14 -2.88 11.46
CA GLN A 147 31.64 -3.57 10.28
C GLN A 147 32.60 -2.68 9.45
N VAL A 148 32.25 -1.41 9.25
CA VAL A 148 33.11 -0.45 8.56
C VAL A 148 34.42 -0.24 9.32
N ALA A 149 34.37 -0.11 10.65
CA ALA A 149 35.57 0.01 11.47
C ALA A 149 36.46 -1.25 11.37
N ALA A 150 35.86 -2.45 11.42
CA ALA A 150 36.58 -3.71 11.28
C ALA A 150 37.22 -3.86 9.89
N LEU A 151 36.49 -3.53 8.81
CA LEU A 151 37.02 -3.56 7.45
C LEU A 151 38.18 -2.58 7.27
N LYS A 152 38.08 -1.37 7.83
CA LYS A 152 39.19 -0.40 7.80
C LYS A 152 40.41 -0.91 8.56
N ALA A 153 40.22 -1.53 9.73
CA ALA A 153 41.30 -2.13 10.49
C ALA A 153 41.97 -3.28 9.71
N ALA A 154 41.17 -4.19 9.14
CA ALA A 154 41.67 -5.29 8.31
C ALA A 154 42.44 -4.79 7.07
N ALA A 155 41.94 -3.74 6.41
CA ALA A 155 42.63 -3.12 5.28
C ALA A 155 43.96 -2.48 5.69
N ALA A 156 44.01 -1.80 6.85
CA ALA A 156 45.24 -1.24 7.38
C ALA A 156 46.26 -2.33 7.74
N GLU A 157 45.81 -3.43 8.35
CA GLU A 157 46.66 -4.57 8.69
C GLU A 157 47.21 -5.26 7.44
N TYR A 158 46.36 -5.46 6.41
CA TYR A 158 46.80 -6.00 5.12
C TYR A 158 47.86 -5.12 4.47
N ARG A 159 47.65 -3.79 4.50
CA ARG A 159 48.61 -2.82 3.96
C ARG A 159 49.96 -2.89 4.68
N ALA A 160 49.94 -2.93 6.02
CA ALA A 160 51.15 -3.05 6.82
C ALA A 160 51.91 -4.37 6.56
N LYS A 161 51.19 -5.49 6.44
CA LYS A 161 51.78 -6.78 6.06
C LYS A 161 52.40 -6.75 4.67
N PHE A 162 51.75 -6.11 3.72
CA PHE A 162 52.26 -5.96 2.36
C PHE A 162 53.52 -5.08 2.32
N GLU A 163 53.53 -3.96 3.03
CA GLU A 163 54.71 -3.09 3.16
C GLU A 163 55.88 -3.82 3.81
N SER A 164 55.64 -4.60 4.88
CA SER A 164 56.67 -5.42 5.50
C SER A 164 57.25 -6.48 4.54
N LEU A 165 56.41 -7.10 3.71
CA LEU A 165 56.87 -8.08 2.73
C LEU A 165 57.73 -7.42 1.64
N LEU A 166 57.34 -6.23 1.16
CA LEU A 166 58.15 -5.48 0.21
C LEU A 166 59.49 -5.04 0.80
N GLN A 167 59.52 -4.57 2.05
CA GLN A 167 60.76 -4.23 2.75
C GLN A 167 61.68 -5.45 2.90
N ALA A 168 61.13 -6.60 3.30
CA ALA A 168 61.89 -7.84 3.42
C ALA A 168 62.48 -8.29 2.06
N GLN A 169 61.71 -8.14 0.97
CA GLN A 169 62.21 -8.43 -0.39
C GLN A 169 63.31 -7.45 -0.82
N GLN A 170 63.16 -6.16 -0.50
CA GLN A 170 64.19 -5.17 -0.81
C GLN A 170 65.49 -5.45 -0.06
N GLU A 171 65.44 -5.71 1.25
CA GLU A 171 66.63 -6.08 2.03
C GLU A 171 67.30 -7.37 1.51
N ALA A 172 66.51 -8.34 1.04
CA ALA A 172 67.04 -9.57 0.46
C ALA A 172 67.80 -9.30 -0.84
N ILE A 173 67.30 -8.38 -1.68
CA ILE A 173 67.98 -7.97 -2.92
C ILE A 173 69.26 -7.18 -2.61
N GLU A 174 69.23 -6.25 -1.65
CA GLU A 174 70.43 -5.48 -1.25
C GLU A 174 71.54 -6.40 -0.71
N LYS A 175 71.19 -7.35 0.18
CA LYS A 175 72.14 -8.36 0.67
C LYS A 175 72.68 -9.26 -0.44
N ALA A 176 71.85 -9.61 -1.42
CA ALA A 176 72.30 -10.39 -2.56
C ALA A 176 73.25 -9.57 -3.46
N SER A 177 73.01 -8.27 -3.65
CA SER A 177 73.90 -7.40 -4.42
C SER A 177 75.25 -7.16 -3.74
N ASP A 178 75.29 -7.07 -2.40
CA ASP A 178 76.55 -6.91 -1.66
C ASP A 178 77.45 -8.17 -1.71
N LEU A 179 76.91 -9.31 -2.16
CA LEU A 179 77.62 -10.58 -2.24
C LEU A 179 78.31 -10.84 -3.59
N PHE A 180 78.07 -10.00 -4.60
CA PHE A 180 78.63 -10.11 -5.96
C PHE A 180 79.47 -8.88 -6.32
#